data_AF-A0A1G8ZL27-F1
#
_entry.id   AF-A0A1G8ZL27-F1
#
_cell.length_a   1.000
_cell.length_b   1.000
_cell.length_c   1.000
_cell.angle_alpha   90.00
_cell.angle_beta   90.00
_cell.angle_gamma   90.00
#
_symmetry.space_group_name_H-M   'P 1'
#
loop_
_entity.id
_entity.type
_entity.pdbx_description
1 polymer ?
#
loop_
_entity_poly.entity_id
_entity_poly.type
_entity_poly.pdbx_seq_one_letter_code
_entity_poly.pdbx_strand_id
1 'polypeptide(L)'
;MGILNKLPNSVRYPSHKEWQLLKKLPKWWLLGTLLFAAPIMYTWWQQGDLLAQNLERTSLFLGLLFTFWFFIGALMIGLLVIIIMKGPGYVADPYYLPKEDKSLEINPPDH
;
A
#
# COMPACT_ATOMS: atom_id res chain seq x y z
N MET A 1 -28.00 -7.10 4.98
CA MET A 1 -27.17 -7.84 5.94
C MET A 1 -25.72 -7.51 5.64
N GLY A 2 -25.15 -6.55 6.38
CA GLY A 2 -23.83 -5.99 6.11
C GLY A 2 -22.75 -6.77 6.83
N ILE A 3 -21.68 -7.12 6.12
CA ILE A 3 -20.74 -8.17 6.51
C ILE A 3 -19.77 -7.79 7.66
N LEU A 4 -19.93 -6.62 8.31
CA LEU A 4 -18.98 -6.12 9.33
C LEU A 4 -19.72 -5.33 10.42
N ASN A 5 -19.87 -5.92 11.60
CA ASN A 5 -20.39 -5.25 12.79
C ASN A 5 -19.32 -4.28 13.34
N LYS A 6 -19.65 -3.00 13.37
CA LYS A 6 -18.74 -1.92 13.77
C LYS A 6 -18.97 -1.56 15.24
N LEU A 7 -17.91 -1.46 16.05
CA LEU A 7 -18.03 -1.09 17.47
C LEU A 7 -18.60 0.33 17.62
N PRO A 8 -19.71 0.52 18.35
CA PRO A 8 -20.04 1.83 18.89
C PRO A 8 -18.91 2.24 19.85
N ASN A 9 -18.41 3.48 19.75
CA ASN A 9 -17.25 4.02 20.48
C ASN A 9 -15.84 3.51 20.11
N SER A 10 -15.61 2.91 18.93
CA SER A 10 -14.25 2.61 18.48
C SER A 10 -13.40 3.87 18.24
N VAL A 11 -12.25 3.97 18.91
CA VAL A 11 -11.24 5.02 18.65
C VAL A 11 -10.62 4.75 17.28
N ARG A 12 -10.98 5.58 16.29
CA ARG A 12 -10.41 5.50 14.94
C ARG A 12 -8.99 6.08 14.96
N TYR A 13 -7.98 5.23 14.76
CA TYR A 13 -6.64 5.73 14.46
C TYR A 13 -6.67 6.54 13.15
N PRO A 14 -6.13 7.77 13.12
CA PRO A 14 -6.19 8.61 11.93
C PRO A 14 -5.23 8.09 10.85
N SER A 15 -5.68 7.16 10.00
CA SER A 15 -4.96 6.72 8.77
C SER A 15 -5.00 7.79 7.65
N HIS A 16 -5.14 9.07 8.01
CA HIS A 16 -5.42 10.12 7.04
C HIS A 16 -4.26 10.33 6.05
N LYS A 17 -3.00 10.23 6.51
CA LYS A 17 -1.82 10.48 5.66
C LYS A 17 -1.56 9.34 4.67
N GLU A 18 -1.67 8.09 5.11
CA GLU A 18 -1.45 6.91 4.25
C GLU A 18 -2.51 6.81 3.16
N TRP A 19 -3.77 7.09 3.49
CA TRP A 19 -4.84 7.13 2.50
C TRP A 19 -4.67 8.27 1.49
N GLN A 20 -4.20 9.44 1.94
CA GLN A 20 -3.87 10.54 1.03
C GLN A 20 -2.69 10.20 0.12
N LEU A 21 -1.66 9.53 0.64
CA LEU A 21 -0.52 9.05 -0.14
C LEU A 21 -0.96 8.04 -1.20
N LEU A 22 -1.76 7.03 -0.82
CA LEU A 22 -2.30 6.03 -1.74
C LEU A 22 -3.14 6.69 -2.86
N LYS A 23 -3.94 7.71 -2.53
CA LYS A 23 -4.72 8.47 -3.53
C LYS A 23 -3.86 9.32 -4.48
N LYS A 24 -2.71 9.82 -4.00
CA LYS A 24 -1.78 10.61 -4.83
C LYS A 24 -0.87 9.72 -5.67
N LEU A 25 -0.63 8.48 -5.25
CA LEU A 25 0.31 7.58 -5.90
C LEU A 25 0.04 7.34 -7.40
N PRO A 26 -1.21 7.16 -7.87
CA PRO A 26 -1.49 6.99 -9.29
C PRO A 26 -1.02 8.18 -10.14
N LYS A 27 -1.08 9.41 -9.60
CA LYS A 27 -0.59 10.60 -10.31
C LYS A 27 0.92 10.58 -10.45
N TRP A 28 1.64 10.21 -9.39
CA TRP A 28 3.09 10.07 -9.43
C TRP A 28 3.54 8.93 -10.35
N TRP A 29 2.79 7.82 -10.36
CA TRP A 29 3.03 6.71 -11.28
C TRP A 29 2.86 7.13 -12.74
N LEU A 30 1.79 7.86 -13.08
CA LEU A 30 1.59 8.39 -14.43
C LEU A 30 2.71 9.36 -14.82
N LEU A 31 3.11 10.26 -13.92
CA LEU A 31 4.16 11.25 -14.20
C LEU A 31 5.52 10.58 -14.42
N GLY A 32 5.88 9.61 -13.58
CA GLY A 32 7.14 8.86 -13.73
C GLY A 32 7.13 7.97 -14.98
N THR A 33 6.00 7.31 -15.28
CA THR A 33 5.82 6.54 -16.51
C THR A 33 6.02 7.43 -17.74
N LEU A 34 5.42 8.62 -17.75
CA LEU A 34 5.58 9.59 -18.83
C LEU A 34 7.04 10.05 -18.97
N LEU A 35 7.73 10.30 -17.86
CA LEU A 35 9.13 10.73 -17.86
C LEU A 35 10.05 9.69 -18.50
N PHE A 36 9.89 8.40 -18.18
CA PHE A 36 10.71 7.33 -18.75
C PHE A 36 10.26 6.92 -20.16
N ALA A 37 8.97 7.03 -20.48
CA ALA A 37 8.45 6.70 -21.80
C ALA A 37 8.68 7.81 -22.85
N ALA A 38 8.78 9.07 -22.43
CA ALA A 38 8.98 10.21 -23.33
C ALA A 38 10.18 10.07 -24.28
N PRO A 39 11.42 9.72 -23.82
CA PRO A 39 12.55 9.57 -24.73
C PRO A 39 12.35 8.42 -25.73
N ILE A 40 11.69 7.34 -25.32
CA ILE A 40 11.37 6.17 -26.17
C ILE A 40 10.36 6.57 -27.25
N MET A 41 9.33 7.32 -26.87
CA MET A 41 8.29 7.78 -27.80
C MET A 41 8.86 8.78 -28.81
N TYR A 42 9.76 9.66 -28.35
CA TYR A 42 10.43 10.66 -29.19
C TYR A 42 11.36 10.01 -30.22
N THR A 43 12.17 9.02 -29.82
CA THR A 43 13.04 8.29 -30.75
C THR A 43 12.22 7.52 -31.77
N TRP A 44 11.15 6.85 -31.34
CA TRP A 44 10.22 6.17 -32.24
C TRP A 44 9.58 7.13 -33.25
N TRP A 45 9.13 8.31 -32.81
CA TRP A 45 8.53 9.31 -33.70
C TRP A 45 9.51 9.82 -34.77
N GLN A 46 10.78 10.01 -34.42
CA GLN A 46 11.78 10.53 -35.35
C GLN A 46 12.31 9.49 -36.33
N GLN A 47 12.48 8.24 -35.87
CA GLN A 47 13.21 7.21 -36.62
C GLN A 47 12.31 6.11 -37.18
N GLY A 48 11.06 5.99 -36.69
CA GLY A 48 10.13 4.93 -37.07
C GLY A 48 10.51 3.53 -36.57
N ASP A 49 11.71 3.36 -36.04
CA ASP A 49 12.24 2.09 -35.53
C ASP A 49 12.92 2.30 -34.17
N LEU A 50 12.52 1.48 -33.20
CA LEU A 50 13.03 1.49 -31.83
C LEU A 50 14.38 0.77 -31.69
N LEU A 51 14.70 -0.14 -32.62
CA LEU A 51 15.78 -1.13 -32.48
C LEU A 51 16.97 -0.86 -33.41
N ALA A 52 16.81 -0.16 -34.53
CA ALA A 52 17.87 -0.06 -35.55
C ALA A 52 19.08 0.81 -35.18
N GLN A 53 18.90 1.90 -34.41
CA GLN A 53 20.00 2.87 -34.18
C GLN A 53 20.43 3.04 -32.72
N ASN A 54 19.58 2.71 -31.75
CA ASN A 54 19.80 3.05 -30.34
C ASN A 54 19.38 1.93 -29.37
N LEU A 55 19.60 0.67 -29.74
CA LEU A 55 19.13 -0.51 -29.03
C LEU A 55 19.55 -0.53 -27.54
N GLU A 56 20.79 -0.16 -27.24
CA GLU A 56 21.29 -0.06 -25.86
C GLU A 56 20.54 1.00 -25.03
N ARG A 57 20.32 2.19 -25.59
CA ARG A 57 19.60 3.26 -24.89
C ARG A 57 18.13 2.90 -24.70
N THR A 58 17.47 2.40 -25.74
CA THR A 58 16.06 2.00 -25.68
C THR A 58 15.85 0.91 -24.63
N SER A 59 16.72 -0.10 -24.61
CA SER A 59 16.63 -1.20 -23.62
C SER A 59 16.89 -0.72 -22.18
N LEU A 60 17.81 0.23 -21.97
CA LEU A 60 18.06 0.85 -20.67
C LEU A 60 16.82 1.60 -20.15
N PHE A 61 16.21 2.46 -20.97
CA PHE A 61 15.02 3.21 -20.56
C PHE A 61 13.81 2.30 -20.33
N LEU A 62 13.66 1.25 -21.15
CA LEU A 62 12.62 0.25 -20.97
C LEU A 62 12.83 -0.53 -19.65
N GLY A 63 14.06 -0.93 -19.35
CA GLY A 63 14.41 -1.58 -18.08
C GLY A 63 14.13 -0.68 -16.87
N LEU A 64 14.48 0.61 -16.95
CA LEU A 64 14.15 1.61 -15.92
C LEU A 64 12.64 1.74 -15.73
N LEU A 65 11.87 1.75 -16.82
CA LEU A 65 10.41 1.83 -16.75
C LEU A 65 9.81 0.63 -16.01
N PHE A 66 10.24 -0.59 -16.36
CA PHE A 66 9.79 -1.80 -15.68
C PHE A 66 10.20 -1.81 -14.20
N THR A 67 11.44 -1.40 -13.90
CA THR A 67 11.93 -1.30 -12.53
C THR A 67 11.10 -0.30 -11.72
N PHE A 68 10.80 0.87 -12.29
CA PHE A 68 9.96 1.88 -11.67
C PHE A 68 8.55 1.36 -11.36
N TRP A 69 7.93 0.64 -12.31
CA TRP A 69 6.62 0.01 -12.09
C TRP A 69 6.67 -1.02 -10.96
N PHE A 70 7.73 -1.82 -10.88
CA PHE A 70 7.90 -2.80 -9.81
C PHE A 70 7.97 -2.12 -8.43
N PHE A 71 8.78 -1.07 -8.29
CA PHE A 71 8.87 -0.30 -7.04
C PHE A 71 7.55 0.36 -6.65
N ILE A 72 6.82 0.96 -7.61
CA ILE A 72 5.51 1.53 -7.32
C ILE A 72 4.50 0.44 -6.92
N GLY A 73 4.53 -0.72 -7.58
CA GLY A 73 3.71 -1.87 -7.21
C GLY A 73 3.97 -2.32 -5.78
N ALA A 74 5.24 -2.49 -5.41
CA ALA A 74 5.64 -2.84 -4.05
C ALA A 74 5.16 -1.80 -3.02
N LEU A 75 5.33 -0.51 -3.32
CA LEU A 75 4.89 0.58 -2.45
C LEU A 75 3.36 0.61 -2.28
N MET A 76 2.60 0.38 -3.36
CA MET A 76 1.14 0.28 -3.32
C MET A 76 0.69 -0.84 -2.38
N ILE A 77 1.29 -2.02 -2.51
CA ILE A 77 0.98 -3.18 -1.67
C ILE A 77 1.31 -2.86 -0.21
N GLY A 78 2.49 -2.27 0.07
CA GLY A 78 2.86 -1.85 1.42
C GLY A 78 1.87 -0.87 2.05
N LEU A 79 1.47 0.17 1.31
CA LEU A 79 0.45 1.12 1.77
C LEU A 79 -0.91 0.44 2.02
N LEU A 80 -1.34 -0.45 1.12
CA LEU A 80 -2.58 -1.20 1.27
C LEU A 80 -2.57 -2.04 2.56
N VAL A 81 -1.48 -2.77 2.82
CA VAL A 81 -1.31 -3.58 4.04
C VAL A 81 -1.40 -2.70 5.28
N ILE A 82 -0.72 -1.54 5.30
CA ILE A 82 -0.78 -0.62 6.45
C ILE A 82 -2.21 -0.12 6.70
N ILE A 83 -2.94 0.24 5.64
CA ILE A 83 -4.34 0.67 5.74
C ILE A 83 -5.23 -0.46 6.28
N ILE A 84 -5.00 -1.70 5.87
CA ILE A 84 -5.72 -2.89 6.37
C ILE A 84 -5.39 -3.14 7.84
N MET A 85 -4.11 -3.11 8.22
CA MET A 85 -3.65 -3.32 9.61
C MET A 85 -4.18 -2.24 10.55
N LYS A 86 -4.23 -0.98 10.09
CA LYS A 86 -4.88 0.13 10.80
C LYS A 86 -6.39 0.18 10.59
N GLY A 87 -6.98 -0.90 10.09
CA GLY A 87 -8.36 -1.00 9.63
C GLY A 87 -9.38 -0.39 10.60
N PRO A 88 -10.61 -0.11 10.14
CA PRO A 88 -11.62 0.69 10.86
C PRO A 88 -12.20 0.00 12.11
N GLY A 89 -11.38 -0.29 13.11
CA GLY A 89 -11.79 -0.84 14.41
C GLY A 89 -12.73 -2.03 14.25
N TYR A 90 -12.32 -3.04 13.48
CA TYR A 90 -13.10 -4.27 13.37
C TYR A 90 -12.96 -5.06 14.68
N VAL A 91 -14.11 -5.50 15.20
CA VAL A 91 -14.20 -6.37 16.39
C VAL A 91 -13.57 -7.71 16.02
N ALA A 92 -12.53 -8.13 16.74
CA ALA A 92 -12.28 -9.55 16.88
C ALA A 92 -13.45 -10.14 17.68
N ASP A 93 -13.96 -11.32 17.30
CA ASP A 93 -15.10 -11.97 17.97
C ASP A 93 -14.99 -11.79 19.49
N PRO A 94 -16.08 -11.40 20.17
CA PRO A 94 -16.05 -11.20 21.61
C PRO A 94 -15.66 -12.52 22.27
N TYR A 95 -14.39 -12.63 22.68
CA TYR A 95 -13.92 -13.75 23.47
C TYR A 95 -14.67 -13.70 24.81
N TYR A 96 -15.18 -14.85 25.22
CA TYR A 96 -15.77 -15.00 26.54
C TYR A 96 -14.65 -14.84 27.58
N LEU A 97 -14.49 -13.63 28.10
CA LEU A 97 -13.64 -13.37 29.25
C LEU A 97 -14.35 -13.99 30.46
N PRO A 98 -13.74 -14.99 31.13
CA PRO A 98 -14.22 -15.44 32.44
C PRO A 98 -14.27 -14.22 33.36
N LYS A 99 -15.29 -14.11 34.20
CA LYS A 99 -15.35 -13.04 35.20
C LYS A 99 -14.05 -13.05 36.00
N GLU A 100 -13.38 -11.90 36.05
CA GLU A 100 -12.20 -11.71 36.89
C GLU A 100 -12.56 -12.09 38.33
N ASP A 101 -11.87 -13.08 38.85
CA ASP A 101 -12.00 -13.48 40.24
C ASP A 101 -11.18 -12.52 41.09
N LYS A 102 -11.85 -11.49 41.63
CA LYS A 102 -11.25 -10.49 42.52
C LYS A 102 -10.64 -11.07 43.79
N SER A 103 -10.92 -12.33 44.14
CA SER A 103 -10.28 -12.98 45.28
C SER A 103 -8.79 -13.24 45.05
N LEU A 104 -8.36 -13.36 43.79
CA LEU A 104 -6.96 -13.55 43.41
C LEU A 104 -6.11 -12.26 43.50
N GLU A 105 -6.76 -11.09 43.58
CA GLU A 105 -6.06 -9.81 43.82
C GLU A 105 -5.78 -9.57 45.31
N ILE A 106 -6.59 -10.18 46.18
CA ILE A 106 -6.50 -10.00 47.64
C ILE A 106 -5.56 -11.03 48.27
N ASN A 107 -5.47 -12.23 47.69
CA ASN A 107 -4.58 -13.27 48.18
C ASN A 107 -3.79 -13.87 47.00
N PRO A 108 -2.57 -13.40 46.72
CA PRO A 108 -1.75 -13.99 45.67
C PRO A 108 -1.53 -15.48 46.00
N PRO A 109 -1.56 -16.38 45.00
CA PRO A 109 -1.32 -17.79 45.25
C PRO A 109 0.09 -17.97 45.82
N ASP A 110 0.17 -18.52 47.03
CA ASP A 110 1.42 -18.96 47.63
C ASP A 110 2.03 -20.05 46.71
N HIS A 111 3.12 -19.72 46.05
CA HIS A 111 3.92 -20.64 45.24
C HIS A 111 4.72 -21.61 46.12
#